data_AF-A0A1Q5QAM5-F1
#
_entry.id   AF-A0A1Q5QAM5-F1
#
_cell.length_a   1.000
_cell.length_b   1.000
_cell.length_c   1.000
_cell.angle_alpha   90.00
_cell.angle_beta   90.00
_cell.angle_gamma   90.00
#
_symmetry.space_group_name_H-M   'P 1'
#
loop_
_entity.id
_entity.type
_entity.pdbx_description
1 polymer ?
#
loop_
_entity_poly.entity_id
_entity_poly.type
_entity_poly.pdbx_seq_one_letter_code
_entity_poly.pdbx_strand_id
1 'polypeptide(L)'
;MAWYSLLPDYLNTWETWLVRLFILLGVLTIGPWAALVVFDLVYYVVRVVAYQTPFVGGRAQGQHKPRAPTLTERPSGRRRAFSLRGEAAADEATHLQKEVARRLVQVGNEKD
;
A
#
# COMPACT_ATOMS: atom_id res chain seq x y z
N MET A 1 52.95 -17.98 31.63
CA MET A 1 52.90 -16.52 31.39
C MET A 1 51.65 -16.22 30.59
N ALA A 2 50.65 -15.58 31.19
CA ALA A 2 49.48 -15.16 30.44
C ALA A 2 49.93 -14.06 29.46
N TRP A 3 49.84 -14.33 28.15
CA TRP A 3 50.32 -13.42 27.10
C TRP A 3 49.57 -12.09 27.06
N TYR A 4 48.44 -12.01 27.78
CA TYR A 4 47.53 -10.87 27.85
C TYR A 4 47.42 -10.28 29.27
N SER A 5 48.29 -10.67 30.22
CA SER A 5 48.28 -10.08 31.57
C SER A 5 48.79 -8.65 31.50
N LEU A 6 48.00 -7.72 32.01
CA LEU A 6 48.36 -6.30 32.13
C LEU A 6 49.08 -6.01 33.45
N LEU A 7 48.75 -6.76 34.51
CA LEU A 7 49.35 -6.59 35.83
C LEU A 7 50.29 -7.76 36.18
N PRO A 8 51.22 -7.56 37.13
CA PRO A 8 52.06 -8.64 37.66
C PRO A 8 51.26 -9.78 38.30
N ASP A 9 51.82 -11.00 38.31
CA ASP A 9 51.14 -12.23 38.73
C ASP A 9 50.48 -12.16 40.13
N TYR A 10 51.07 -11.41 41.06
CA TYR A 10 50.52 -11.24 42.42
C TYR A 10 49.23 -10.41 42.48
N LEU A 11 48.86 -9.71 41.40
CA LEU A 11 47.63 -8.92 41.26
C LEU A 11 46.60 -9.53 40.30
N ASN A 12 46.83 -10.75 39.81
CA ASN A 12 45.97 -11.39 38.81
C ASN A 12 44.48 -11.49 39.24
N THR A 13 44.22 -11.69 40.54
CA THR A 13 42.86 -11.69 41.09
C THR A 13 42.14 -10.36 40.87
N TRP A 14 42.84 -9.24 41.06
CA TRP A 14 42.31 -7.90 40.83
C TRP A 14 42.11 -7.62 39.34
N GLU A 15 43.07 -8.02 38.51
CA GLU A 15 42.96 -7.91 37.06
C GLU A 15 41.69 -8.60 36.53
N THR A 16 41.46 -9.85 36.96
CA THR A 16 40.26 -10.61 36.56
C THR A 16 38.97 -9.92 36.99
N TRP A 17 38.92 -9.38 38.21
CA TRP A 17 37.74 -8.67 38.71
C TRP A 17 37.48 -7.38 37.93
N LEU A 18 38.54 -6.63 37.62
CA LEU A 18 38.48 -5.40 36.85
C LEU A 18 37.96 -5.67 35.43
N VAL A 19 38.50 -6.68 34.74
CA VAL A 19 38.05 -7.07 33.40
C VAL A 19 36.56 -7.42 33.40
N ARG A 20 36.10 -8.20 34.39
CA ARG A 20 34.68 -8.54 34.52
C ARG A 20 33.81 -7.31 34.76
N LEU A 21 34.26 -6.39 35.59
CA LEU A 21 33.58 -5.12 35.86
C LEU A 21 33.45 -4.29 34.57
N PHE A 22 34.54 -4.13 33.80
CA PHE A 22 34.51 -3.39 32.54
C PHE A 22 33.64 -4.04 31.48
N ILE A 23 33.63 -5.36 31.37
CA ILE A 23 32.71 -6.08 30.48
C ILE A 23 31.26 -5.83 30.91
N LEU A 24 30.97 -5.94 32.21
CA LEU A 24 29.63 -5.69 32.74
C LEU A 24 29.17 -4.26 32.44
N LEU A 25 30.01 -3.25 32.70
CA LEU A 25 29.70 -1.86 32.39
C LEU A 25 29.55 -1.65 30.88
N GLY A 26 30.44 -2.24 30.07
CA GLY A 26 30.36 -2.15 28.62
C GLY A 26 29.02 -2.68 28.09
N VAL A 27 28.59 -3.85 28.58
CA VAL A 27 27.28 -4.41 28.24
C VAL A 27 26.15 -3.53 28.76
N LEU A 28 26.23 -3.02 29.99
CA LEU A 28 25.17 -2.19 30.57
C LEU A 28 25.02 -0.84 29.85
N THR A 29 26.14 -0.24 29.43
CA THR A 29 26.15 1.07 28.77
C THR A 29 25.86 0.95 27.28
N ILE A 30 26.50 0.02 26.56
CA ILE A 30 26.39 -0.11 25.11
C ILE A 30 25.24 -1.04 24.72
N GLY A 31 24.95 -2.06 25.53
CA GLY A 31 23.94 -3.08 25.25
C GLY A 31 22.57 -2.52 24.89
N PRO A 32 22.01 -1.54 25.63
CA PRO A 32 20.72 -0.93 25.27
C PRO A 32 20.73 -0.31 23.87
N TRP A 33 21.77 0.44 23.51
CA TRP A 33 21.88 1.06 22.20
C TRP A 33 22.12 0.04 21.09
N ALA A 34 22.98 -0.95 21.34
CA ALA A 34 23.22 -2.05 20.41
C ALA A 34 21.94 -2.86 20.15
N ALA A 35 21.13 -3.10 21.20
CA ALA A 35 19.86 -3.78 21.08
C ALA A 35 18.86 -2.99 20.21
N LEU A 36 18.82 -1.66 20.33
CA LEU A 36 17.97 -0.81 19.46
C LEU A 36 18.38 -0.90 17.99
N VAL A 37 19.68 -0.87 17.70
CA VAL A 37 20.18 -1.00 16.32
C VAL A 37 19.86 -2.37 15.74
N VAL A 38 20.09 -3.44 16.51
CA VAL A 38 19.76 -4.81 16.10
C VAL A 38 18.25 -4.95 15.89
N PHE A 39 17.45 -4.39 16.78
CA PHE A 39 15.99 -4.39 16.65
C PHE A 39 15.56 -3.69 15.36
N ASP A 40 16.09 -2.50 15.07
CA ASP A 40 15.75 -1.76 13.84
C ASP A 40 16.16 -2.54 12.58
N LEU A 41 17.34 -3.16 12.58
CA LEU A 41 17.79 -4.01 11.48
C LEU A 41 16.86 -5.21 11.25
N VAL A 42 16.53 -5.94 12.33
CA VAL A 42 15.63 -7.10 12.26
C VAL A 42 14.23 -6.65 11.81
N TYR A 43 13.71 -5.57 12.38
CA TYR A 43 12.43 -5.00 12.01
C TYR A 43 12.41 -4.58 10.54
N TYR A 44 13.48 -3.95 10.05
CA TYR A 44 13.63 -3.57 8.65
C TYR A 44 13.59 -4.79 7.73
N VAL A 45 14.34 -5.85 8.06
CA VAL A 45 14.33 -7.10 7.28
C VAL A 45 12.94 -7.71 7.26
N VAL A 46 12.28 -7.83 8.42
CA VAL A 46 10.90 -8.32 8.53
C VAL A 46 9.95 -7.48 7.68
N ARG A 47 10.08 -6.16 7.72
CA ARG A 47 9.28 -5.23 6.93
C ARG A 47 9.48 -5.43 5.43
N VAL A 48 10.73 -5.58 4.98
CA VAL A 48 11.05 -5.84 3.57
C VAL A 48 10.47 -7.18 3.12
N VAL A 49 10.62 -8.24 3.92
CA VAL A 49 10.05 -9.56 3.63
C VAL A 49 8.53 -9.51 3.61
N ALA A 50 7.90 -8.81 4.55
CA ALA A 50 6.45 -8.64 4.60
C ALA A 50 5.91 -7.89 3.37
N TYR A 51 6.64 -6.88 2.86
CA TYR A 51 6.25 -6.17 1.63
C TYR A 51 6.44 -7.00 0.35
N GLN A 52 7.38 -7.93 0.34
CA GLN A 52 7.58 -8.85 -0.78
C GLN A 52 6.61 -10.03 -0.72
N THR A 53 6.19 -10.43 0.48
CA THR A 53 5.23 -11.52 0.69
C THR A 53 3.81 -11.05 0.36
N PRO A 54 3.16 -11.57 -0.69
CA PRO A 54 1.85 -11.09 -1.17
C PRO A 54 0.69 -11.35 -0.20
N PHE A 55 0.95 -12.07 0.90
CA PHE A 55 -0.06 -12.43 1.90
C PHE A 55 -0.27 -11.34 2.97
N VAL A 56 0.72 -10.47 3.23
CA VAL A 56 0.67 -9.46 4.31
C VAL A 56 0.94 -8.04 3.78
N GLY A 57 1.87 -7.88 2.83
CA GLY A 57 2.23 -6.60 2.25
C GLY A 57 1.54 -6.39 0.91
N GLY A 58 0.47 -5.60 0.91
CA GLY A 58 -0.41 -5.30 -0.23
C GLY A 58 0.20 -4.62 -1.47
N ARG A 59 1.48 -4.85 -1.82
CA ARG A 59 2.01 -4.47 -3.14
C ARG A 59 1.55 -5.39 -4.27
N ALA A 60 0.96 -6.54 -3.95
CA ALA A 60 0.46 -7.50 -4.95
C ALA A 60 -1.09 -7.57 -5.03
N GLN A 61 -1.84 -6.66 -4.39
CA GLN A 61 -3.31 -6.70 -4.49
C GLN A 61 -3.88 -6.08 -5.77
N GLY A 62 -3.09 -5.97 -6.85
CA GLY A 62 -3.59 -5.61 -8.18
C GLY A 62 -4.31 -4.26 -8.27
N GLN A 63 -4.25 -3.43 -7.21
CA GLN A 63 -4.84 -2.11 -7.24
C GLN A 63 -3.97 -1.27 -8.15
N HIS A 64 -4.46 -1.10 -9.38
CA HIS A 64 -4.04 -0.03 -10.27
C HIS A 64 -3.78 1.21 -9.41
N LYS A 65 -2.60 1.86 -9.60
CA LYS A 65 -2.35 3.18 -9.01
C LYS A 65 -3.65 3.98 -9.13
N PRO A 66 -4.24 4.48 -8.03
CA PRO A 66 -5.47 5.24 -8.11
C PRO A 66 -5.21 6.39 -9.08
N ARG A 67 -5.72 6.24 -10.31
CA ARG A 67 -5.70 7.27 -11.33
C ARG A 67 -6.89 8.15 -11.00
N ALA A 68 -6.65 9.46 -10.97
CA ALA A 68 -7.75 10.39 -10.89
C ALA A 68 -8.76 10.04 -11.99
N PRO A 69 -10.07 9.93 -11.66
CA PRO A 69 -11.09 9.63 -12.64
C PRO A 69 -10.98 10.67 -13.76
N THR A 70 -10.85 10.20 -15.00
CA THR A 70 -10.84 11.11 -16.14
C THR A 70 -12.25 11.67 -16.33
N LEU A 71 -12.39 12.90 -16.84
CA LEU A 71 -13.69 13.53 -17.13
C LEU A 71 -14.60 12.68 -18.06
N THR A 72 -14.02 11.69 -18.71
CA THR A 72 -14.68 10.69 -19.57
C THR A 72 -15.20 9.47 -18.82
N GLU A 73 -15.04 9.35 -17.50
CA GLU A 73 -15.40 8.16 -16.74
C GLU A 73 -16.39 8.50 -15.61
N ARG A 74 -17.53 7.80 -15.56
CA ARG A 74 -18.52 7.98 -14.49
C ARG A 74 -18.03 7.32 -13.20
N PRO A 75 -18.54 7.74 -12.02
CA PRO A 75 -18.26 7.10 -10.74
C PRO A 75 -18.59 5.60 -10.67
N SER A 76 -19.36 5.06 -11.63
CA SER A 76 -19.69 3.64 -11.78
C SER A 76 -18.73 2.86 -12.69
N GLY A 77 -17.62 3.47 -13.17
CA GLY A 77 -16.65 2.84 -14.08
C GLY A 77 -17.12 2.74 -15.54
N ARG A 78 -18.26 3.36 -15.89
CA ARG A 78 -18.77 3.38 -17.27
C ARG A 78 -18.12 4.54 -18.04
N ARG A 79 -17.60 4.29 -19.25
CA ARG A 79 -17.15 5.35 -20.16
C ARG A 79 -18.32 6.28 -20.51
N ARG A 80 -18.15 7.57 -20.25
CA ARG A 80 -19.07 8.64 -20.63
C ARG A 80 -18.78 8.99 -22.09
N ALA A 81 -19.65 8.56 -23.01
CA ALA A 81 -19.61 9.03 -24.38
C ALA A 81 -19.99 10.52 -24.36
N PHE A 82 -19.01 11.41 -24.51
CA PHE A 82 -19.26 12.82 -24.75
C PHE A 82 -19.76 12.96 -26.19
N SER A 83 -21.08 13.00 -26.38
CA SER A 83 -21.67 13.44 -27.65
C SER A 83 -22.37 14.77 -27.41
N LEU A 84 -21.85 15.85 -28.02
CA LEU A 84 -22.54 17.15 -28.12
C LEU A 84 -23.86 17.07 -28.93
N ARG A 85 -24.15 15.90 -29.51
CA ARG A 85 -25.37 15.58 -30.27
C ARG A 85 -26.37 14.73 -29.48
N GLY A 86 -26.11 14.45 -28.20
CA GLY A 86 -26.92 13.54 -27.39
C GLY A 86 -28.33 14.07 -27.09
N GLU A 87 -28.46 15.36 -26.77
CA GLU A 87 -29.75 15.96 -26.40
C GLU A 87 -30.70 16.04 -27.61
N ALA A 88 -30.20 16.60 -28.73
CA ALA A 88 -31.00 16.77 -29.94
C ALA A 88 -31.41 15.43 -30.58
N ALA A 89 -30.51 14.44 -30.60
CA ALA A 89 -30.82 13.13 -31.18
C ALA A 89 -31.75 12.29 -30.27
N ALA A 90 -31.67 12.45 -28.96
CA ALA A 90 -32.57 11.77 -28.01
C ALA A 90 -33.99 12.34 -28.09
N ASP A 91 -34.13 13.67 -28.18
CA ASP A 91 -35.44 14.31 -28.37
C ASP A 91 -36.04 13.97 -29.74
N GLU A 92 -35.23 13.96 -30.80
CA GLU A 92 -35.69 13.60 -32.15
C GLU A 92 -36.16 12.14 -32.22
N ALA A 93 -35.40 11.19 -31.65
CA ALA A 93 -35.80 9.78 -31.60
C ALA A 93 -37.09 9.57 -30.77
N THR A 94 -37.23 10.29 -29.66
CA THR A 94 -38.43 10.22 -28.80
C THR A 94 -39.65 10.84 -29.48
N HIS A 95 -39.46 11.93 -30.23
CA HIS A 95 -40.52 12.58 -31.00
C HIS A 95 -41.00 11.70 -32.16
N LEU A 96 -40.07 11.11 -32.92
CA LEU A 96 -40.39 10.20 -34.02
C LEU A 96 -41.11 8.94 -33.53
N GLN A 97 -40.69 8.36 -32.39
CA GLN A 97 -41.40 7.22 -31.81
C GLN A 97 -42.84 7.57 -31.42
N LYS A 98 -43.06 8.74 -30.80
CA LYS A 98 -44.41 9.21 -30.45
C LYS A 98 -45.27 9.49 -31.68
N GLU A 99 -44.68 10.02 -32.75
CA GLU A 99 -45.40 10.31 -33.99
C GLU A 99 -45.78 9.02 -34.74
N VAL A 100 -44.87 8.05 -34.82
CA VAL A 100 -45.16 6.72 -35.39
C VAL A 100 -46.26 6.03 -34.59
N ALA A 101 -46.19 6.04 -33.26
CA ALA A 101 -47.25 5.47 -32.41
C ALA A 101 -48.60 6.16 -32.64
N ARG A 102 -48.63 7.49 -32.78
CA ARG A 102 -49.85 8.25 -33.05
C ARG A 102 -50.44 7.92 -34.42
N ARG A 103 -49.61 7.77 -35.45
CA ARG A 103 -50.07 7.37 -36.79
C ARG A 103 -50.60 5.94 -36.83
N LEU A 104 -49.98 5.01 -36.11
CA LEU A 104 -50.48 3.64 -36.01
C LEU A 104 -51.87 3.58 -35.35
N VAL A 105 -52.11 4.40 -34.31
CA VAL A 105 -53.42 4.52 -33.67
C VAL A 105 -54.46 5.11 -34.62
N GLN A 106 -54.09 6.15 -35.38
CA GLN A 106 -55.01 6.80 -36.32
C GLN A 106 -55.39 5.87 -37.49
N VAL A 107 -54.43 5.12 -38.03
CA VAL A 107 -54.66 4.11 -39.09
C VAL A 107 -55.51 2.95 -38.58
N GLY A 108 -55.43 2.60 -37.29
CA GLY A 108 -56.32 1.62 -36.67
C GLY A 108 -57.76 2.11 -36.63
N ASN A 109 -57.97 3.40 -36.34
CA ASN A 109 -59.30 4.00 -36.16
C ASN A 109 -60.02 4.34 -37.47
N GLU A 110 -59.32 4.30 -38.62
CA GLU A 110 -59.89 4.55 -39.96
C GLU A 110 -60.32 3.24 -40.66
N LYS A 111 -60.03 2.09 -40.06
CA LYS A 111 -60.34 0.76 -40.61
C LYS A 111 -61.53 0.06 -39.95
N ASP A 112 -62.14 0.68 -38.94
CA ASP A 112 -63.38 0.26 -38.27
C ASP A 112 -64.57 1.13 -38.75
#